data_AF-A0A941MWJ0-F1
#
_entry.id   AF-A0A941MWJ0-F1
#
_cell.length_a   1.000
_cell.length_b   1.000
_cell.length_c   1.000
_cell.angle_alpha   90.00
_cell.angle_beta   90.00
_cell.angle_gamma   90.00
#
_symmetry.space_group_name_H-M   'P 1'
#
loop_
_entity.id
_entity.type
_entity.pdbx_description
1 polymer ?
#
loop_
_entity_poly.entity_id
_entity_poly.type
_entity_poly.pdbx_seq_one_letter_code
_entity_poly.pdbx_strand_id
1 'polypeptide(L)'
;MFRVATLLALLLVLLAGCERPEAGPPNMMPEILGALQITDSQERDTALAQACRHAAEQGSAPAVMMGLPRIDNVTLRDTVAADCAEVLNEAGQSAAAEDVARLISDETKRNAALAEVGAGGD
;
A
#
# COMPACT_ATOMS: atom_id res chain seq x y z
N MET A 1 -27.50 17.99 -47.33
CA MET A 1 -28.06 17.58 -46.02
C MET A 1 -27.31 16.38 -45.41
N PHE A 2 -26.94 15.35 -46.18
CA PHE A 2 -26.28 14.14 -45.66
C PHE A 2 -24.88 14.34 -45.03
N ARG A 3 -24.10 15.31 -45.51
CA ARG A 3 -22.72 15.59 -45.02
C ARG A 3 -22.66 16.30 -43.66
N VAL A 4 -23.70 17.05 -43.30
CA VAL A 4 -23.75 17.76 -42.00
C VAL A 4 -24.11 16.78 -40.88
N ALA A 5 -24.99 15.82 -41.17
CA ALA A 5 -25.37 14.77 -40.21
C ALA A 5 -24.20 13.83 -39.86
N THR A 6 -23.31 13.55 -40.81
CA THR A 6 -22.11 12.71 -40.58
C THR A 6 -21.04 13.44 -39.75
N LEU A 7 -20.84 14.74 -39.98
CA LEU A 7 -19.95 15.57 -39.17
C LEU A 7 -20.46 15.73 -37.73
N LEU A 8 -21.78 15.88 -37.54
CA LEU A 8 -22.38 15.99 -36.21
C LEU A 8 -22.30 14.66 -35.43
N ALA A 9 -22.47 13.52 -36.11
CA ALA A 9 -22.33 12.19 -35.50
C ALA A 9 -20.88 11.89 -35.08
N LEU A 10 -19.88 12.30 -35.87
CA LEU A 10 -18.47 12.12 -35.49
C LEU A 10 -18.07 12.98 -34.29
N LEU A 11 -18.61 14.20 -34.19
CA LEU A 11 -18.34 15.12 -33.09
C LEU A 11 -18.92 14.62 -31.74
N LEU A 12 -20.07 13.94 -31.78
CA LEU A 12 -20.70 13.32 -30.61
C LEU A 12 -19.91 12.11 -30.08
N VAL A 13 -19.29 11.32 -30.96
CA VAL A 13 -18.43 10.19 -30.56
C VAL A 13 -17.13 10.67 -29.90
N LEU A 14 -16.57 11.79 -30.35
CA LEU A 14 -15.37 12.41 -29.77
C LEU A 14 -15.60 13.01 -28.37
N LEU A 15 -16.83 13.45 -28.06
CA LEU A 15 -17.17 14.02 -26.75
C LEU A 15 -17.51 12.95 -25.68
N ALA A 16 -17.83 11.72 -26.09
CA ALA A 16 -18.18 10.63 -25.18
C ALA A 16 -17.00 9.71 -24.80
N GLY A 17 -15.83 9.85 -25.45
CA GLY A 17 -14.73 8.90 -25.37
C GLY A 17 -13.58 9.25 -24.42
N CYS A 18 -13.78 10.12 -23.43
CA CYS A 18 -12.83 10.29 -22.33
C CYS A 18 -13.18 9.31 -21.21
N GLU A 19 -13.11 8.01 -21.50
CA GLU A 19 -12.93 7.01 -20.44
C GLU A 19 -11.59 7.35 -19.78
N ARG A 20 -11.63 8.09 -18.66
CA ARG A 20 -10.47 8.17 -17.77
C ARG A 20 -10.13 6.72 -17.46
N PRO A 21 -8.92 6.24 -17.78
CA PRO A 21 -8.53 4.94 -17.27
C PRO A 21 -8.69 5.03 -15.76
N GLU A 22 -9.53 4.18 -15.19
CA GLU A 22 -9.48 3.90 -13.76
C GLU A 22 -8.01 3.61 -13.48
N ALA A 23 -7.34 4.58 -12.87
CA ALA A 23 -5.97 4.41 -12.46
C ALA A 23 -6.04 3.24 -11.49
N GLY A 24 -5.51 2.09 -11.91
CA GLY A 24 -5.36 0.95 -11.02
C GLY A 24 -4.69 1.41 -9.72
N PRO A 25 -4.83 0.63 -8.64
CA PRO A 25 -4.30 1.02 -7.33
C PRO A 25 -2.86 1.54 -7.47
N PRO A 26 -2.52 2.67 -6.81
CA PRO A 26 -1.25 3.34 -7.01
C PRO A 26 -0.10 2.36 -6.73
N ASN A 27 0.88 2.32 -7.62
CA ASN A 27 2.08 1.53 -7.41
C ASN A 27 2.92 2.19 -6.32
N MET A 28 2.99 1.59 -5.13
CA MET A 28 3.69 2.14 -3.97
C MET A 28 5.18 1.77 -3.92
N MET A 29 5.67 0.92 -4.83
CA MET A 29 7.08 0.54 -4.86
C MET A 29 8.06 1.71 -5.03
N PRO A 30 7.78 2.76 -5.83
CA PRO A 30 8.70 3.89 -6.00
C PRO A 30 8.99 4.63 -4.68
N GLU A 31 8.03 4.72 -3.77
CA GLU A 31 8.24 5.37 -2.46
C GLU A 31 9.22 4.57 -1.60
N ILE A 32 9.05 3.23 -1.56
CA ILE A 32 9.96 2.35 -0.85
C ILE A 32 11.36 2.40 -1.47
N LEU A 33 11.46 2.30 -2.79
CA LEU A 33 12.74 2.36 -3.50
C LEU A 33 13.42 3.72 -3.31
N GLY A 34 12.67 4.81 -3.29
CA GLY A 34 13.18 6.15 -3.00
C GLY A 34 13.75 6.25 -1.59
N ALA A 35 13.04 5.72 -0.59
CA ALA A 35 13.53 5.68 0.79
C ALA A 35 14.83 4.89 0.91
N LEU A 36 14.97 3.77 0.20
CA LEU A 36 16.21 2.95 0.21
C LEU A 36 17.45 3.66 -0.33
N GLN A 37 17.30 4.77 -1.05
CA GLN A 37 18.42 5.57 -1.54
C GLN A 37 19.00 6.50 -0.47
N ILE A 38 18.34 6.63 0.68
CA ILE A 38 18.81 7.47 1.79
C ILE A 38 19.99 6.78 2.49
N THR A 39 21.12 7.48 2.57
CA THR A 39 22.36 6.97 3.14
C THR A 39 22.35 6.96 4.68
N ASP A 40 21.78 7.99 5.30
CA ASP A 40 21.68 8.03 6.76
C ASP A 40 20.66 7.00 7.24
N SER A 41 21.07 6.12 8.15
CA SER A 41 20.23 4.99 8.57
C SER A 41 18.98 5.45 9.32
N GLN A 42 19.04 6.52 10.12
CA GLN A 42 17.91 6.98 10.90
C GLN A 42 16.88 7.69 10.02
N GLU A 43 17.35 8.51 9.09
CA GLU A 43 16.49 9.14 8.07
C GLU A 43 15.85 8.09 7.15
N ARG A 44 16.64 7.11 6.70
CA ARG A 44 16.16 6.00 5.87
C ARG A 44 15.08 5.19 6.57
N ASP A 45 15.32 4.79 7.82
CA ASP A 45 14.36 4.03 8.62
C ASP A 45 13.05 4.82 8.83
N THR A 46 13.16 6.14 9.06
CA THR A 46 12.00 7.03 9.19
C THR A 46 11.21 7.12 7.89
N ALA A 47 11.90 7.26 6.75
CA ALA A 47 11.27 7.32 5.43
C ALA A 47 10.61 5.98 5.05
N LEU A 48 11.27 4.85 5.32
CA LEU A 48 10.71 3.52 5.11
C LEU A 48 9.47 3.29 5.97
N ALA A 49 9.48 3.73 7.23
CA ALA A 49 8.33 3.65 8.12
C ALA A 49 7.11 4.39 7.56
N GLN A 50 7.31 5.63 7.07
CA GLN A 50 6.25 6.42 6.45
C GLN A 50 5.74 5.78 5.16
N ALA A 51 6.65 5.34 4.28
CA ALA A 51 6.30 4.71 3.02
C ALA A 51 5.57 3.38 3.20
N CYS A 52 5.91 2.59 4.23
CA CYS A 52 5.18 1.35 4.55
C CYS A 52 3.76 1.64 5.04
N ARG A 53 3.57 2.61 5.94
CA ARG A 53 2.22 2.99 6.39
C ARG A 53 1.36 3.49 5.24
N HIS A 54 1.91 4.38 4.42
CA HIS A 54 1.21 4.87 3.24
C HIS A 54 0.90 3.72 2.27
N ALA A 55 1.83 2.79 2.05
CA ALA A 55 1.57 1.62 1.21
C ALA A 55 0.46 0.72 1.76
N ALA A 56 0.37 0.54 3.08
CA ALA A 56 -0.72 -0.19 3.72
C ALA A 56 -2.07 0.52 3.53
N GLU A 57 -2.12 1.85 3.72
CA GLU A 57 -3.31 2.67 3.50
C GLU A 57 -3.82 2.58 2.05
N GLN A 58 -2.93 2.37 1.09
CA GLN A 58 -3.26 2.15 -0.33
C GLN A 58 -3.53 0.67 -0.67
N GLY A 59 -3.55 -0.24 0.32
CA GLY A 59 -3.76 -1.68 0.13
C GLY A 59 -2.61 -2.40 -0.59
N SER A 60 -1.42 -1.80 -0.64
CA SER A 60 -0.25 -2.31 -1.36
C SER A 60 0.65 -3.16 -0.44
N ALA A 61 0.14 -4.32 -0.02
CA ALA A 61 0.89 -5.31 0.76
C ALA A 61 2.29 -5.67 0.20
N PRO A 62 2.51 -5.82 -1.12
CA PRO A 62 3.85 -6.12 -1.65
C PRO A 62 4.90 -5.07 -1.33
N ALA A 63 4.51 -3.79 -1.30
CA ALA A 63 5.42 -2.69 -0.97
C ALA A 63 5.76 -2.68 0.53
N VAL A 64 4.76 -2.93 1.39
CA VAL A 64 4.95 -3.11 2.85
C VAL A 64 5.94 -4.23 3.13
N MET A 65 5.72 -5.41 2.52
CA MET A 65 6.58 -6.59 2.68
C MET A 65 8.00 -6.37 2.17
N MET A 66 8.19 -5.46 1.21
CA MET A 66 9.52 -5.08 0.71
C MET A 66 10.24 -4.11 1.64
N GLY A 67 9.52 -3.12 2.18
CA GLY A 67 10.09 -2.04 2.99
C GLY A 67 10.38 -2.43 4.44
N LEU A 68 9.46 -3.12 5.11
CA LEU A 68 9.58 -3.43 6.55
C LEU A 68 10.89 -4.13 6.93
N PRO A 69 11.35 -5.18 6.20
CA PRO A 69 12.61 -5.85 6.54
C PRO A 69 13.86 -4.98 6.39
N ARG A 70 13.74 -3.78 5.80
CA ARG A 70 14.83 -2.82 5.55
C ARG A 70 14.94 -1.73 6.61
N ILE A 71 14.01 -1.68 7.56
CA ILE A 71 14.10 -0.82 8.74
C ILE A 71 15.03 -1.49 9.74
N ASP A 72 16.18 -0.86 10.03
CA ASP A 72 17.20 -1.40 10.93
C ASP A 72 16.80 -1.27 12.39
N ASN A 73 16.10 -0.19 12.75
CA ASN A 73 15.54 0.01 14.08
C ASN A 73 14.40 -0.98 14.33
N VAL A 74 14.72 -2.07 15.03
CA VAL A 74 13.77 -3.16 15.35
C VAL A 74 12.52 -2.66 16.07
N THR A 75 12.67 -1.76 17.04
CA THR A 75 11.50 -1.23 17.77
C THR A 75 10.58 -0.45 16.84
N LEU A 76 11.14 0.36 15.94
CA LEU A 76 10.36 1.09 14.93
C LEU A 76 9.71 0.13 13.94
N ARG A 77 10.47 -0.84 13.42
CA ARG A 77 9.96 -1.85 12.47
C ARG A 77 8.78 -2.60 13.05
N ASP A 78 8.91 -3.10 14.28
CA ASP A 78 7.85 -3.86 14.95
C ASP A 78 6.58 -3.03 15.15
N THR A 79 6.72 -1.75 15.51
CA THR A 79 5.58 -0.82 15.60
C THR A 79 4.94 -0.59 14.23
N VAL A 80 5.72 -0.29 13.20
CA VAL A 80 5.19 -0.04 11.84
C VAL A 80 4.55 -1.30 11.25
N ALA A 81 5.10 -2.49 11.54
CA ALA A 81 4.52 -3.75 11.11
C ALA A 81 3.15 -3.99 11.76
N ALA A 82 2.98 -3.68 13.05
CA ALA A 82 1.67 -3.75 13.70
C ALA A 82 0.66 -2.79 13.05
N ASP A 83 1.05 -1.51 12.87
CA ASP A 83 0.21 -0.50 12.21
C ASP A 83 -0.22 -0.96 10.80
N CYS A 84 0.72 -1.49 10.00
CA CYS A 84 0.44 -1.95 8.65
C CYS A 84 -0.45 -3.20 8.63
N ALA A 85 -0.26 -4.13 9.57
CA ALA A 85 -1.09 -5.33 9.68
C ALA A 85 -2.54 -4.96 9.99
N GLU A 86 -2.76 -4.04 10.93
CA GLU A 86 -4.09 -3.51 11.27
C GLU A 86 -4.77 -2.92 10.03
N VAL A 87 -4.11 -1.97 9.36
CA VAL A 87 -4.67 -1.29 8.18
C VAL A 87 -4.98 -2.26 7.03
N LEU A 88 -4.08 -3.21 6.75
CA LEU A 88 -4.31 -4.22 5.71
C LEU A 88 -5.48 -5.14 6.08
N ASN A 89 -5.66 -5.45 7.35
CA ASN A 89 -6.78 -6.27 7.82
C ASN A 89 -8.11 -5.52 7.70
N GLU A 90 -8.16 -4.24 8.09
CA GLU A 90 -9.33 -3.38 7.90
C GLU A 90 -9.72 -3.23 6.42
N ALA A 91 -8.73 -3.30 5.51
CA ALA A 91 -8.94 -3.34 4.07
C ALA A 91 -9.38 -4.73 3.53
N GLY A 92 -9.60 -5.71 4.40
CA GLY A 92 -9.99 -7.09 4.03
C GLY A 92 -8.85 -7.95 3.48
N GLN A 93 -7.59 -7.52 3.60
CA GLN A 93 -6.41 -8.25 3.16
C GLN A 93 -5.81 -9.09 4.30
N SER A 94 -6.64 -9.85 5.04
CA SER A 94 -6.24 -10.54 6.27
C SER A 94 -5.03 -11.47 6.11
N ALA A 95 -4.90 -12.18 4.98
CA ALA A 95 -3.73 -13.01 4.71
C ALA A 95 -2.42 -12.19 4.64
N ALA A 96 -2.47 -11.02 4.00
CA ALA A 96 -1.32 -10.12 3.95
C ALA A 96 -1.03 -9.47 5.31
N ALA A 97 -2.07 -9.14 6.07
CA ALA A 97 -1.94 -8.64 7.42
C ALA A 97 -1.26 -9.65 8.35
N GLU A 98 -1.61 -10.94 8.26
CA GLU A 98 -0.94 -12.02 9.00
C GLU A 98 0.55 -12.12 8.63
N ASP A 99 0.87 -12.07 7.34
CA ASP A 99 2.26 -12.11 6.86
C ASP A 99 3.07 -10.92 7.39
N VAL A 100 2.48 -9.73 7.40
CA VAL A 100 3.11 -8.51 7.93
C VAL A 100 3.28 -8.60 9.45
N ALA A 101 2.27 -9.06 10.20
CA ALA A 101 2.36 -9.25 11.64
C ALA A 101 3.47 -10.23 12.02
N ARG A 102 3.74 -11.26 11.21
CA ARG A 102 4.84 -12.21 11.43
C ARG A 102 6.24 -11.59 11.32
N LEU A 103 6.38 -10.40 10.74
CA LEU A 103 7.65 -9.66 10.71
C LEU A 103 8.00 -9.03 12.07
N ILE A 104 7.03 -8.94 12.98
CA ILE A 104 7.22 -8.42 14.34
C ILE A 104 8.09 -9.39 15.14
N SER A 105 9.22 -8.88 15.63
CA SER A 105 10.20 -9.67 16.37
C SER A 105 9.81 -9.85 17.84
N ASP A 106 9.27 -8.82 18.47
CA ASP A 106 8.70 -8.92 19.82
C ASP A 106 7.50 -9.88 19.83
N GLU A 107 7.61 -10.95 20.60
CA GLU A 107 6.58 -12.00 20.65
C GLU A 107 5.24 -11.50 21.20
N THR A 108 5.26 -10.62 22.20
CA THR A 108 4.03 -10.11 22.81
C THR A 108 3.29 -9.24 21.81
N LYS A 109 4.00 -8.34 21.12
CA LYS A 109 3.42 -7.50 20.06
C LYS A 109 2.93 -8.32 18.88
N ARG A 110 3.71 -9.30 18.43
CA ARG A 110 3.32 -10.18 17.33
C ARG A 110 2.04 -10.92 17.65
N ASN A 111 1.94 -11.51 18.83
CA ASN A 111 0.76 -12.26 19.25
C ASN A 111 -0.48 -11.36 19.37
N ALA A 112 -0.31 -10.12 19.85
CA ALA A 112 -1.38 -9.13 19.88
C ALA A 112 -1.87 -8.78 18.46
N ALA A 113 -0.96 -8.43 17.55
CA ALA A 113 -1.29 -8.11 16.16
C ALA A 113 -1.98 -9.30 15.44
N LEU A 114 -1.47 -10.53 15.62
CA LEU A 114 -2.10 -11.72 15.02
C LEU A 114 -3.50 -11.99 15.59
N ALA A 115 -3.73 -11.73 16.88
CA ALA A 115 -5.06 -11.88 17.48
C ALA A 115 -6.06 -10.86 16.92
N GLU A 116 -5.62 -9.62 16.68
CA GLU A 116 -6.44 -8.57 16.06
C GLU A 116 -6.77 -8.91 14.60
N VAL A 117 -5.78 -9.35 13.82
CA VAL A 117 -5.99 -9.77 12.42
C VAL A 117 -6.97 -10.95 12.34
N GLY A 118 -6.81 -11.96 13.20
CA GLY A 118 -7.68 -13.14 13.22
C GLY A 118 -9.11 -12.89 13.69
N ALA A 119 -9.37 -11.78 14.41
CA ALA A 119 -10.70 -11.46 14.91
C ALA A 119 -11.65 -10.82 13.86
N GLY A 120 -11.13 -10.42 12.69
CA GLY A 120 -11.89 -9.74 11.64
C GLY A 120 -12.40 -10.63 10.50
N GLY A 121 -12.20 -11.95 10.58
CA GLY A 121 -12.38 -12.89 9.47
C GLY A 121 -13.67 -13.73 9.44
N ASP A 122 -14.76 -13.31 10.10
CA ASP A 122 -16.07 -13.99 10.12
C ASP A 122 -17.08 -13.42 9.10
#